data_AF-A0A4Z2C3G5-F1
#
_entry.id   AF-A0A4Z2C3G5-F1
#
_cell.length_a   1.000
_cell.length_b   1.000
_cell.length_c   1.000
_cell.angle_alpha   90.00
_cell.angle_beta   90.00
_cell.angle_gamma   90.00
#
_symmetry.space_group_name_H-M   'P 1'
#
loop_
_entity.id
_entity.type
_entity.pdbx_description
1 polymer ?
#
loop_
_entity_poly.entity_id
_entity_poly.type
_entity_poly.pdbx_seq_one_letter_code
_entity_poly.pdbx_strand_id
1 'polypeptide(L)'
;MKLGPGARSQCANAMSALLSSPLHGCQCKRGMKKEKNCLSIYWSLHQSIIHGLKLVESYPYETVQRDYDYVRLASITADSDIGMTTVNRCLAAAKACNVDDLCQKLRTEYVSACIKPTAKSGLCNRGKCNKALRRFFDRVPC
;
A
#
# COMPACT_ATOMS: atom_id res chain seq x y z
N MET A 1 35.22 -15.33 -1.66
CA MET A 1 35.50 -14.31 -0.62
C MET A 1 35.75 -15.04 0.69
N LYS A 2 36.93 -14.91 1.32
CA LYS A 2 37.20 -15.49 2.64
C LYS A 2 36.84 -14.43 3.70
N LEU A 3 35.85 -14.72 4.53
CA LEU A 3 35.48 -13.86 5.66
C LEU A 3 36.64 -13.89 6.68
N GLY A 4 37.01 -12.72 7.21
CA GLY A 4 38.11 -12.60 8.19
C GLY A 4 37.80 -13.31 9.52
N PRO A 5 38.84 -13.64 10.31
CA PRO A 5 38.64 -14.21 11.64
C PRO A 5 37.78 -13.26 12.50
N GLY A 6 36.73 -13.80 13.13
CA GLY A 6 35.79 -13.02 13.95
C GLY A 6 34.57 -12.43 13.22
N ALA A 7 34.42 -12.62 11.90
CA ALA A 7 33.23 -12.13 11.18
C ALA A 7 31.91 -12.66 11.77
N ARG A 8 31.88 -13.91 12.25
CA ARG A 8 30.69 -14.52 12.86
C ARG A 8 30.28 -13.84 14.17
N SER A 9 31.24 -13.52 15.05
CA SER A 9 30.94 -12.84 16.32
C SER A 9 30.54 -11.39 16.10
N GLN A 10 31.15 -10.70 15.13
CA GLN A 10 30.74 -9.36 14.73
C GLN A 10 29.29 -9.33 14.20
N CYS A 11 28.90 -10.30 13.37
CA CYS A 11 27.51 -10.45 12.91
C CYS A 11 26.54 -10.72 14.08
N ALA A 12 26.90 -11.60 15.02
CA ALA A 12 26.06 -11.91 16.17
C ALA A 12 25.84 -10.67 17.07
N ASN A 13 26.89 -9.90 17.32
CA ASN A 13 26.82 -8.66 18.10
C ASN A 13 25.97 -7.60 17.39
N ALA A 14 26.14 -7.44 16.07
CA ALA A 14 25.33 -6.52 15.27
C ALA A 14 23.85 -6.92 15.28
N MET A 15 23.55 -8.21 15.18
CA MET A 15 22.17 -8.71 15.26
C MET A 15 21.56 -8.43 16.63
N SER A 16 22.29 -8.68 17.73
CA SER A 16 21.83 -8.38 19.08
C SER A 16 21.53 -6.89 19.28
N ALA A 17 22.39 -6.00 18.78
CA ALA A 17 22.17 -4.55 18.83
C ALA A 17 20.96 -4.10 17.97
N LEU A 18 20.69 -4.77 16.84
CA LEU A 18 19.53 -4.48 16.02
C LEU A 18 18.23 -4.92 16.69
N LEU A 19 18.21 -6.10 17.32
CA LEU A 19 17.06 -6.61 18.07
C LEU A 19 16.71 -5.74 19.29
N SER A 20 17.70 -5.11 19.92
CA SER A 20 17.50 -4.17 21.03
C SER A 20 17.15 -2.75 20.57
N SER A 21 17.27 -2.45 19.29
CA SER A 21 16.95 -1.13 18.74
C SER A 21 15.45 -0.95 18.47
N PRO A 22 14.95 0.29 18.42
CA PRO A 22 13.59 0.59 17.98
C PRO A 22 13.25 0.11 16.57
N LEU A 23 14.25 -0.24 15.75
CA LEU A 23 14.05 -0.71 14.38
C LEU A 23 13.54 -2.15 14.32
N HIS A 24 13.72 -2.95 15.38
CA HIS A 24 13.30 -4.35 15.40
C HIS A 24 11.79 -4.51 15.12
N GLY A 25 10.97 -3.62 15.69
CA GLY A 25 9.52 -3.58 15.48
C GLY A 25 9.06 -2.53 14.45
N CYS A 26 9.93 -2.09 13.54
CA CYS A 26 9.54 -1.06 12.58
C CYS A 26 8.39 -1.53 11.68
N GLN A 27 7.47 -0.63 11.39
CA GLN A 27 6.40 -0.80 10.41
C GLN A 27 6.39 0.40 9.47
N CYS A 28 5.92 0.18 8.25
CA CYS A 28 5.80 1.22 7.25
C CYS A 28 4.37 1.72 7.14
N LYS A 29 4.20 3.01 6.84
CA LYS A 29 2.89 3.57 6.51
C LYS A 29 2.75 3.70 5.00
N ARG A 30 1.68 3.15 4.43
CA ARG A 30 1.38 3.26 3.00
C ARG A 30 1.26 4.74 2.59
N GLY A 31 1.92 5.13 1.51
CA GLY A 31 1.90 6.51 1.01
C GLY A 31 2.85 7.49 1.70
N MET A 32 3.71 7.03 2.63
CA MET A 32 4.72 7.88 3.27
C MET A 32 5.83 8.32 2.29
N LYS A 33 6.42 9.51 2.50
CA LYS A 33 7.44 10.10 1.60
C LYS A 33 8.63 9.17 1.31
N LYS A 34 9.05 8.36 2.29
CA LYS A 34 10.20 7.44 2.20
C LYS A 34 9.78 5.96 2.25
N GLU A 35 8.60 5.61 1.74
CA GLU A 35 8.04 4.26 1.82
C GLU A 35 9.01 3.18 1.32
N LYS A 36 9.64 3.38 0.15
CA LYS A 36 10.64 2.44 -0.40
C LYS A 36 11.82 2.20 0.55
N ASN A 37 12.29 3.25 1.21
CA ASN A 37 13.40 3.15 2.15
C ASN A 37 12.98 2.40 3.42
N CYS A 38 11.77 2.68 3.93
CA CYS A 38 11.20 1.96 5.06
C CYS A 38 11.11 0.46 4.76
N LEU A 39 10.55 0.09 3.60
CA LEU A 39 10.45 -1.31 3.17
C LEU A 39 11.83 -1.97 3.04
N SER A 40 12.81 -1.25 2.49
CA SER A 40 14.19 -1.76 2.37
C SER A 40 14.79 -2.10 3.74
N ILE A 41 14.56 -1.24 4.75
CA ILE A 41 15.02 -1.47 6.12
C ILE A 41 14.28 -2.65 6.74
N TYR A 42 12.95 -2.68 6.65
CA TYR A 42 12.11 -3.75 7.18
C TYR A 42 12.56 -5.12 6.66
N TRP A 43 12.72 -5.26 5.34
CA TRP A 43 13.13 -6.52 4.74
C TRP A 43 14.56 -6.90 5.12
N SER A 44 15.48 -5.95 5.23
CA SER A 44 16.85 -6.23 5.68
C SER A 44 16.89 -6.81 7.10
N LEU A 45 16.00 -6.34 7.98
CA LEU A 45 15.89 -6.82 9.36
C LEU A 45 15.10 -8.13 9.46
N HIS A 46 13.95 -8.23 8.81
CA HIS A 46 13.07 -9.40 8.92
C HIS A 46 13.53 -10.58 8.08
N GLN A 47 14.20 -10.39 6.94
CA GLN A 47 14.68 -11.49 6.09
C GLN A 47 15.79 -12.31 6.77
N SER A 48 16.58 -11.71 7.67
CA SER A 48 17.60 -12.41 8.47
C SER A 48 17.02 -13.23 9.63
N ILE A 49 15.83 -12.88 10.13
CA ILE A 49 15.15 -13.54 11.25
C ILE A 49 14.34 -14.78 10.78
N ILE A 50 14.00 -14.86 9.49
CA ILE A 50 13.15 -15.91 8.88
C ILE A 50 13.83 -17.30 8.84
N HIS A 51 15.14 -17.40 9.08
CA HIS A 51 15.88 -18.68 9.01
C HIS A 51 15.69 -19.63 10.21
N GLY A 52 14.61 -19.52 11.00
CA GLY A 52 14.45 -20.41 12.16
C GLY A 52 13.05 -20.66 12.71
N LEU A 53 12.17 -19.66 12.80
CA LEU A 53 10.84 -19.83 13.43
C LEU A 53 9.84 -18.84 12.82
N LYS A 54 8.79 -19.33 12.15
CA LYS A 54 7.76 -18.47 11.53
C LYS A 54 6.36 -18.99 11.88
N LEU A 55 5.83 -18.55 13.02
CA LEU A 55 4.43 -18.78 13.43
C LEU A 55 3.54 -17.53 13.29
N VAL A 56 4.12 -16.36 12.94
CA VAL A 56 3.33 -15.14 12.67
C VAL A 56 3.83 -14.49 11.39
N GLU A 57 2.92 -14.31 10.44
CA GLU A 57 3.16 -13.56 9.22
C GLU A 57 3.29 -12.07 9.57
N SER A 58 4.52 -11.62 9.80
CA SER A 58 4.81 -10.21 10.07
C SER A 58 4.63 -9.40 8.77
N TYR A 59 3.69 -8.46 8.77
CA TYR A 59 3.43 -7.59 7.61
C TYR A 59 4.26 -6.30 7.70
N PRO A 60 4.88 -5.84 6.59
CA PRO A 60 5.75 -4.67 6.58
C PRO A 60 5.01 -3.34 6.79
N TYR A 61 3.69 -3.33 6.66
CA TYR A 61 2.89 -2.14 6.82
C TYR A 61 2.13 -2.17 8.15
N GLU A 62 2.01 -0.99 8.77
CA GLU A 62 1.07 -0.81 9.87
C GLU A 62 -0.31 -1.28 9.42
N THR A 63 -0.98 -2.07 10.25
CA THR A 63 -2.41 -2.30 10.04
C THR A 63 -3.04 -0.93 10.00
N VAL A 64 -3.70 -0.62 8.88
CA VAL A 64 -4.39 0.65 8.75
C VAL A 64 -5.60 0.51 9.67
N GLN A 65 -5.42 0.80 10.96
CA GLN A 65 -6.50 1.19 11.87
C GLN A 65 -7.02 2.54 11.38
N ARG A 66 -7.63 2.52 10.20
CA ARG A 66 -8.72 3.44 9.95
C ARG A 66 -9.78 2.98 10.92
N ASP A 67 -10.24 3.89 11.74
CA ASP A 67 -11.35 3.75 12.68
C ASP A 67 -12.65 3.42 11.91
N TYR A 68 -12.68 2.24 11.29
CA TYR A 68 -13.58 1.87 10.19
C TYR A 68 -14.69 0.91 10.60
N ASP A 69 -14.98 0.78 11.89
CA ASP A 69 -15.99 -0.19 12.35
C ASP A 69 -17.36 0.42 12.69
N TYR A 70 -17.58 1.73 12.49
CA TYR A 70 -18.94 2.28 12.57
C TYR A 70 -19.31 3.17 11.39
N VAL A 71 -18.46 4.14 11.02
CA VAL A 71 -18.78 5.13 9.98
C VAL A 71 -18.84 4.50 8.58
N ARG A 72 -17.98 3.53 8.26
CA ARG A 72 -17.96 2.82 6.96
C ARG A 72 -19.09 1.82 6.81
N LEU A 73 -19.45 1.11 7.88
CA LEU A 73 -20.68 0.32 7.93
C LEU A 73 -21.88 1.25 7.74
N ALA A 74 -21.91 2.39 8.44
CA ALA A 74 -22.93 3.41 8.28
C ALA A 74 -22.99 4.01 6.87
N SER A 75 -21.88 4.14 6.14
CA SER A 75 -21.91 4.63 4.74
C SER A 75 -22.47 3.57 3.78
N ILE A 76 -22.28 2.29 4.09
CA ILE A 76 -22.86 1.17 3.34
C ILE A 76 -24.37 1.02 3.65
N THR A 77 -24.80 1.31 4.89
CA THR A 77 -26.20 1.19 5.33
C THR A 77 -27.03 2.47 5.21
N ALA A 78 -26.44 3.67 5.20
CA ALA A 78 -27.18 4.93 4.98
C ALA A 78 -27.74 5.06 3.56
N ASP A 79 -27.21 4.30 2.60
CA ASP A 79 -27.67 4.23 1.22
C ASP A 79 -28.72 3.12 0.98
N SER A 80 -29.16 2.41 2.04
CA SER A 80 -30.23 1.40 1.93
C SER A 80 -31.64 1.90 2.29
N ASP A 81 -31.78 3.06 2.94
CA ASP A 81 -33.08 3.43 3.56
C ASP A 81 -33.80 4.64 2.94
N ILE A 82 -33.35 5.19 1.80
CA ILE A 82 -34.11 6.23 1.10
C ILE A 82 -34.39 5.83 -0.35
N GLY A 83 -35.55 5.20 -0.53
CA GLY A 83 -36.33 5.33 -1.76
C GLY A 83 -35.78 4.60 -2.98
N MET A 84 -36.38 3.44 -3.27
CA MET A 84 -36.39 2.75 -4.55
C MET A 84 -36.35 3.70 -5.76
N THR A 85 -35.15 4.01 -6.23
CA THR A 85 -34.87 4.11 -7.65
C THR A 85 -33.79 3.07 -7.93
N THR A 86 -33.94 2.33 -9.01
CA THR A 86 -33.04 1.26 -9.47
C THR A 86 -31.69 1.84 -9.94
N VAL A 87 -31.03 2.65 -9.12
CA VAL A 87 -29.79 3.33 -9.48
C VAL A 87 -28.64 2.39 -9.18
N ASN A 88 -27.89 2.04 -10.22
CA ASN A 88 -26.69 1.22 -10.09
C ASN A 88 -25.72 1.89 -9.09
N ARG A 89 -25.39 1.20 -7.99
CA ARG A 89 -24.48 1.71 -6.95
C ARG A 89 -23.10 2.11 -7.50
N CYS A 90 -22.62 1.43 -8.55
CA CYS A 90 -21.40 1.81 -9.25
C CYS A 90 -21.55 3.16 -9.97
N LEU A 91 -22.73 3.43 -10.54
CA LEU A 91 -23.04 4.70 -11.17
C LEU A 91 -23.14 5.82 -10.13
N ALA A 92 -23.74 5.56 -8.96
CA ALA A 92 -23.78 6.50 -7.84
C ALA A 92 -22.36 6.86 -7.36
N ALA A 93 -21.51 5.86 -7.12
CA ALA A 93 -20.11 6.07 -6.76
C ALA A 93 -19.32 6.83 -7.84
N ALA A 94 -19.56 6.52 -9.12
CA ALA A 94 -18.92 7.22 -10.23
C ALA A 94 -19.36 8.70 -10.32
N LYS A 95 -20.63 9.01 -9.99
CA LYS A 95 -21.14 10.38 -9.91
C LYS A 95 -20.52 11.13 -8.72
N ALA A 96 -20.44 10.50 -7.56
CA ALA A 96 -19.79 11.07 -6.38
C ALA A 96 -18.30 11.41 -6.65
N CYS A 97 -17.56 10.51 -7.29
CA CYS A 97 -16.18 10.78 -7.69
C CYS A 97 -16.07 11.91 -8.74
N ASN A 98 -17.08 12.10 -9.59
CA ASN A 98 -17.08 13.15 -10.60
C ASN A 98 -17.29 14.56 -10.04
N VAL A 99 -17.88 14.68 -8.85
CA VAL A 99 -18.08 15.98 -8.17
C VAL A 99 -16.94 16.31 -7.19
N ASP A 100 -16.16 15.32 -6.76
CA ASP A 100 -14.95 15.53 -5.95
C ASP A 100 -13.73 15.82 -6.84
N ASP A 101 -13.17 17.03 -6.74
CA ASP A 101 -12.07 17.50 -7.61
C ASP A 101 -10.83 16.58 -7.56
N LEU A 102 -10.49 16.05 -6.37
CA LEU A 102 -9.33 15.17 -6.20
C LEU A 102 -9.57 13.82 -6.87
N CYS A 103 -10.74 13.22 -6.64
CA CYS A 103 -11.15 11.95 -7.21
C CYS A 103 -11.26 12.06 -8.72
N GLN A 104 -11.95 13.07 -9.24
CA GLN A 104 -12.11 13.30 -10.68
C GLN A 104 -10.76 13.48 -11.38
N LYS A 105 -9.85 14.27 -10.79
CA LYS A 105 -8.51 14.50 -11.33
C LYS A 105 -7.68 13.22 -11.37
N LEU A 106 -7.61 12.49 -10.25
CA LEU A 106 -6.84 11.24 -10.18
C LEU A 106 -7.47 10.14 -11.03
N ARG A 107 -8.80 10.13 -11.17
CA ARG A 107 -9.54 9.23 -12.06
C ARG A 107 -9.12 9.45 -13.51
N THR A 108 -9.15 10.70 -13.95
CA THR A 108 -8.74 11.09 -15.31
C THR A 108 -7.28 10.72 -15.58
N GLU A 109 -6.40 10.93 -14.59
CA GLU A 109 -4.98 10.57 -14.68
C GLU A 109 -4.77 9.07 -14.93
N TYR A 110 -5.38 8.17 -14.14
CA TYR A 110 -5.17 6.73 -14.35
C TYR A 110 -5.85 6.23 -15.63
N VAL A 111 -7.05 6.71 -15.96
CA VAL A 111 -7.79 6.30 -17.17
C VAL A 111 -6.96 6.64 -18.41
N SER A 112 -6.43 7.86 -18.50
CA SER A 112 -5.59 8.27 -19.62
C SER A 112 -4.29 7.45 -19.72
N ALA A 113 -3.67 7.09 -18.60
CA ALA A 113 -2.46 6.26 -18.58
C ALA A 113 -2.72 4.81 -19.00
N CYS A 114 -3.91 4.27 -18.72
CA CYS A 114 -4.26 2.87 -18.95
C CYS A 114 -4.96 2.61 -20.30
N ILE A 115 -5.58 3.60 -20.91
CA ILE A 115 -6.27 3.44 -22.21
C ILE A 115 -5.37 3.86 -23.37
N LYS A 116 -4.40 4.77 -23.16
CA LYS A 116 -3.52 5.24 -24.24
C LYS A 116 -2.68 4.10 -24.84
N PRO A 117 -2.88 3.73 -26.11
CA PRO A 117 -2.12 2.66 -26.75
C PRO A 117 -0.64 3.02 -26.84
N THR A 118 0.24 2.04 -26.69
CA THR A 118 1.66 2.21 -27.01
C THR A 118 1.90 1.83 -28.46
N ALA A 119 2.72 2.63 -29.16
CA ALA A 119 3.01 2.46 -30.58
C ALA A 119 3.67 1.12 -30.95
N LYS A 120 4.11 0.32 -29.97
CA LYS A 120 4.87 -0.92 -30.22
C LYS A 120 4.08 -2.21 -30.05
N SER A 121 2.96 -2.21 -29.32
CA SER A 121 2.24 -3.47 -29.00
C SER A 121 0.72 -3.36 -28.97
N GLY A 122 0.13 -2.19 -29.27
CA GLY A 122 -1.32 -1.97 -29.15
C GLY A 122 -1.85 -1.95 -27.70
N LEU A 123 -1.05 -2.42 -26.74
CA LEU A 123 -1.34 -2.38 -25.31
C LEU A 123 -0.86 -1.07 -24.69
N CYS A 124 -1.47 -0.68 -23.57
CA CYS A 124 -1.07 0.52 -22.83
C CYS A 124 0.28 0.33 -22.11
N ASN A 125 0.89 1.44 -21.67
CA ASN A 125 2.12 1.37 -20.89
C ASN A 125 1.78 0.89 -19.47
N ARG A 126 1.92 -0.42 -19.23
CA ARG A 126 1.59 -1.08 -17.95
C ARG A 126 2.27 -0.43 -16.74
N GLY A 127 3.53 0.00 -16.89
CA GLY A 127 4.26 0.67 -15.82
C GLY A 127 3.65 2.01 -15.42
N LYS A 128 3.25 2.83 -16.41
CA LYS A 128 2.57 4.12 -16.18
C LYS A 128 1.17 3.91 -15.61
N CYS A 129 0.39 2.98 -16.18
CA CYS A 129 -0.94 2.62 -15.69
C CYS A 129 -0.91 2.19 -14.21
N ASN A 130 -0.05 1.23 -13.86
CA ASN A 130 0.08 0.75 -12.48
C ASN A 130 0.58 1.82 -11.49
N LYS A 131 1.36 2.80 -11.97
CA LYS A 131 1.79 3.92 -11.13
C LYS A 131 0.62 4.87 -10.83
N ALA A 132 -0.18 5.21 -11.85
CA ALA A 132 -1.34 6.08 -11.70
C ALA A 132 -2.45 5.43 -10.85
N LEU A 133 -2.73 4.13 -11.05
CA LEU A 133 -3.69 3.37 -10.25
C LEU A 133 -3.32 3.35 -8.77
N ARG A 134 -2.05 3.08 -8.43
CA ARG A 134 -1.59 3.13 -7.02
C ARG A 134 -1.81 4.52 -6.42
N ARG A 135 -1.44 5.56 -7.15
CA ARG A 135 -1.64 6.94 -6.71
C ARG A 135 -3.12 7.28 -6.46
N PHE A 136 -4.04 6.78 -7.28
CA PHE A 136 -5.48 6.96 -7.08
C PHE A 136 -5.93 6.36 -5.74
N PHE A 137 -5.68 5.06 -5.51
CA PHE A 137 -6.11 4.37 -4.30
C PHE A 137 -5.38 4.80 -3.02
N ASP A 138 -4.16 5.33 -3.14
CA ASP A 138 -3.42 5.85 -1.99
C ASP A 138 -3.88 7.27 -1.56
N ARG A 139 -4.58 8.02 -2.43
CA ARG A 139 -4.91 9.44 -2.23
C ARG A 139 -6.39 9.75 -2.17
N VAL A 140 -7.23 9.01 -2.89
CA VAL A 140 -8.68 9.17 -2.82
C VAL A 140 -9.17 8.48 -1.54
N PRO A 141 -9.88 9.19 -0.65
CA PRO A 141 -10.50 8.59 0.52
C PRO A 141 -11.46 7.46 0.10
N CYS A 142 -11.52 6.37 0.89
CA CYS A 142 -12.55 5.36 0.74
C CYS A 142 -13.85 5.80 1.39
#